data_AF-A0A382PXE9-F1
#
_entry.id   AF-A0A382PXE9-F1
#
_cell.length_a   1.000
_cell.length_b   1.000
_cell.length_c   1.000
_cell.angle_alpha   90.00
_cell.angle_beta   90.00
_cell.angle_gamma   90.00
#
_symmetry.space_group_name_H-M   'P 1'
#
loop_
_entity.id
_entity.type
_entity.pdbx_description
1 polymer ?
#
loop_
_entity_poly.entity_id
_entity_poly.type
_entity_poly.pdbx_seq_one_letter_code
_entity_poly.pdbx_strand_id
1 'polypeptide(L)'
;MSLNGNWGDAVMHPDLLEIVKIWTEHHPESMIAIATNGSLRDKKFWIDLAKTLRFASNHKIDFAIDGMEDTHHLYRRKTSYAKLTENIKTFTDA
;
A
#
# COMPACT_ATOMS: atom_id res chain seq x y z
N MET A 1 10.78 7.18 6.01
CA MET A 1 10.23 5.94 6.58
C MET A 1 10.10 4.87 5.49
N SER A 2 10.50 3.62 5.75
CA SER A 2 10.33 2.50 4.81
C SER A 2 9.58 1.35 5.52
N LEU A 3 8.44 0.96 4.98
CA LEU A 3 7.59 -0.13 5.47
C LEU A 3 7.61 -1.25 4.43
N ASN A 4 8.07 -2.44 4.82
CA ASN A 4 8.23 -3.56 3.89
C ASN A 4 7.43 -4.80 4.31
N GLY A 5 7.39 -5.77 3.40
CA GLY A 5 6.64 -7.02 3.53
C GLY A 5 7.39 -8.18 4.16
N ASN A 6 8.57 -7.98 4.78
CA ASN A 6 9.46 -9.11 5.15
C ASN A 6 8.87 -10.00 6.26
N TRP A 7 8.30 -9.39 7.30
CA TRP A 7 7.63 -10.11 8.39
C TRP A 7 6.11 -10.13 8.25
N GLY A 8 5.55 -9.16 7.54
CA GLY A 8 4.13 -9.00 7.30
C GLY A 8 3.86 -7.77 6.45
N ASP A 9 2.63 -7.59 6.00
CA ASP A 9 2.23 -6.44 5.20
C ASP A 9 1.75 -5.29 6.10
N ALA A 10 2.40 -4.13 6.02
CA ALA A 10 2.08 -2.97 6.83
C ALA A 10 0.60 -2.54 6.68
N VAL A 11 0.00 -2.75 5.50
CA VAL A 11 -1.41 -2.37 5.26
C VAL A 11 -2.39 -3.23 6.07
N MET A 12 -1.95 -4.32 6.70
CA MET A 12 -2.77 -5.07 7.66
C MET A 12 -2.96 -4.34 8.99
N HIS A 13 -2.07 -3.42 9.36
CA HIS A 13 -2.17 -2.75 10.66
C HIS A 13 -3.39 -1.82 10.70
N PRO A 14 -4.34 -1.98 11.66
CA PRO A 14 -5.60 -1.21 11.68
C PRO A 14 -5.35 0.30 11.64
N ASP A 15 -4.31 0.75 12.33
CA ASP A 15 -3.98 2.18 12.49
C ASP A 15 -2.90 2.69 11.53
N LEU A 16 -2.61 1.99 10.42
CA LEU A 16 -1.54 2.41 9.51
C LEU A 16 -1.71 3.87 9.05
N LEU A 17 -2.94 4.28 8.70
CA LEU A 17 -3.21 5.65 8.24
C LEU A 17 -2.87 6.69 9.31
N GLU A 18 -3.23 6.42 10.57
CA GLU A 18 -2.93 7.32 11.68
C GLU A 18 -1.43 7.37 11.96
N ILE A 19 -0.73 6.23 11.90
CA ILE A 19 0.73 6.17 12.04
C ILE A 19 1.42 7.01 10.95
N VAL A 20 1.00 6.87 9.68
CA VAL A 20 1.56 7.65 8.58
C VAL A 20 1.28 9.13 8.76
N LYS A 21 0.07 9.51 9.19
CA LYS A 21 -0.32 10.89 9.44
C LYS A 21 0.50 11.53 10.57
N ILE A 22 0.64 10.86 11.71
CA ILE A 22 1.48 11.32 12.83
C ILE A 22 2.93 11.48 12.35
N TRP A 23 3.43 10.53 11.55
CA TRP A 23 4.77 10.62 11.01
C TRP A 23 4.95 11.86 10.12
N THR A 24 4.05 12.09 9.16
CA THR A 24 4.15 13.22 8.23
C THR A 24 3.89 14.58 8.88
N GLU A 25 3.12 14.62 9.96
CA GLU A 25 2.92 15.84 10.76
C GLU A 25 4.23 16.30 11.42
N HIS A 26 5.01 15.36 11.97
CA HIS A 26 6.25 15.68 12.68
C HIS A 26 7.51 15.63 11.82
N HIS A 27 7.47 14.90 10.71
CA HIS A 27 8.60 14.70 9.79
C HIS A 27 8.15 14.86 8.32
N PRO A 28 7.61 16.04 7.94
CA PRO A 28 7.10 16.28 6.58
C PRO A 28 8.19 16.16 5.51
N GLU A 29 9.46 16.35 5.86
CA GLU A 29 10.61 16.19 4.97
C GLU A 29 10.89 14.72 4.59
N SER A 30 10.33 13.76 5.33
CA SER A 30 10.56 12.34 5.11
C SER A 30 10.01 11.86 3.77
N MET A 31 10.80 11.07 3.05
CA MET A 31 10.28 10.17 2.01
C MET A 31 9.59 8.97 2.68
N ILE A 32 8.38 8.62 2.22
CA ILE A 32 7.67 7.41 2.66
C ILE A 32 7.66 6.36 1.55
N ALA A 33 8.20 5.18 1.82
CA ALA A 33 8.15 4.04 0.91
C ALA A 33 7.38 2.87 1.56
N ILE A 34 6.41 2.29 0.84
CA ILE A 34 5.63 1.14 1.29
C ILE A 34 5.70 0.04 0.24
N ALA A 35 6.12 -1.16 0.62
CA ALA A 35 6.00 -2.36 -0.21
C ALA A 35 4.89 -3.25 0.32
N THR A 36 3.96 -3.67 -0.55
CA THR A 36 2.72 -4.36 -0.16
C THR A 36 2.33 -5.43 -1.18
N ASN A 37 1.65 -6.47 -0.71
CA ASN A 37 0.98 -7.42 -1.59
C ASN A 37 -0.26 -6.82 -2.27
N GLY A 38 -0.76 -5.66 -1.82
CA GLY A 38 -1.80 -4.90 -2.51
C GLY A 38 -3.21 -5.51 -2.54
N SER A 39 -3.40 -6.76 -2.11
CA SER A 39 -4.67 -7.47 -2.25
C SER A 39 -5.61 -7.33 -1.04
N LEU A 40 -5.14 -6.63 -0.01
CA LEU A 40 -5.88 -6.37 1.23
C LEU A 40 -6.65 -5.04 1.14
N ARG A 41 -7.53 -4.82 2.12
CA ARG A 41 -8.29 -3.57 2.33
C ARG A 41 -9.28 -3.24 1.21
N ASP A 42 -10.07 -2.21 1.48
CA ASP A 42 -11.11 -1.70 0.59
C ASP A 42 -10.64 -0.43 -0.15
N LYS A 43 -11.49 0.05 -1.06
CA LYS A 43 -11.18 1.25 -1.86
C LYS A 43 -10.98 2.48 -1.00
N LYS A 44 -11.77 2.61 0.08
CA LYS A 44 -11.70 3.76 0.98
C LYS A 44 -10.30 3.86 1.60
N PHE A 45 -9.77 2.75 2.11
CA PHE A 45 -8.42 2.71 2.65
C PHE A 45 -7.37 3.18 1.63
N TRP A 46 -7.42 2.69 0.39
CA TRP A 46 -6.42 3.05 -0.63
C TRP A 46 -6.51 4.53 -1.05
N ILE A 47 -7.73 5.08 -1.14
CA ILE A 47 -7.94 6.52 -1.38
C ILE A 47 -7.38 7.35 -0.23
N ASP A 48 -7.67 6.96 1.01
CA ASP A 48 -7.21 7.69 2.19
C ASP A 48 -5.69 7.60 2.34
N LEU A 49 -5.09 6.45 2.02
CA LEU A 49 -3.64 6.28 2.01
C LEU A 49 -2.98 7.20 0.97
N ALA A 50 -3.49 7.24 -0.26
CA ALA A 50 -2.99 8.12 -1.32
C ALA A 50 -3.00 9.59 -0.87
N LYS A 51 -4.10 10.05 -0.27
CA LYS A 51 -4.22 11.42 0.25
C LYS A 51 -3.27 11.68 1.41
N THR A 52 -3.14 10.74 2.35
CA THR A 52 -2.28 10.89 3.53
C THR A 52 -0.81 10.97 3.13
N LEU A 53 -0.37 10.21 2.13
CA LEU A 53 1.01 10.22 1.65
C LEU A 53 1.42 11.54 0.99
N ARG A 54 0.47 12.39 0.56
CA ARG A 54 0.75 13.73 0.03
C ARG A 54 1.25 14.73 1.08
N PHE A 55 1.13 14.41 2.36
CA PHE A 55 1.70 15.22 3.44
C PHE A 55 3.23 15.00 3.60
N ALA A 56 3.77 13.94 2.99
CA ALA A 56 5.22 13.71 2.92
C ALA A 56 5.84 14.48 1.74
N SER A 57 7.13 14.82 1.86
CA SER A 57 7.89 15.47 0.79
C SER A 57 7.91 14.65 -0.50
N ASN A 58 7.97 13.33 -0.37
CA ASN A 58 7.89 12.35 -1.45
C ASN A 58 7.32 11.04 -0.92
N HIS A 59 6.68 10.27 -1.80
CA HIS A 59 6.21 8.93 -1.45
C HIS A 59 6.30 7.94 -2.61
N LYS A 60 6.35 6.65 -2.27
CA LYS A 60 6.31 5.54 -3.22
C LYS A 60 5.54 4.36 -2.63
N ILE A 61 4.71 3.72 -3.44
CA ILE A 61 4.18 2.39 -3.14
C ILE A 61 4.68 1.40 -4.19
N ASP A 62 5.28 0.30 -3.74
CA ASP A 62 5.62 -0.86 -4.56
C ASP A 62 4.55 -1.94 -4.34
N PHE A 63 3.72 -2.17 -5.36
CA PHE A 63 2.75 -3.26 -5.37
C PHE A 63 3.40 -4.53 -5.93
N ALA A 64 3.46 -5.59 -5.14
CA ALA A 64 4.15 -6.82 -5.50
C ALA A 64 3.21 -7.80 -6.23
N ILE A 65 3.29 -7.80 -7.56
CA ILE A 65 2.53 -8.68 -8.46
C ILE A 65 3.46 -9.72 -9.07
N ASP A 66 3.18 -11.00 -8.84
CA ASP A 66 3.98 -12.10 -9.40
C ASP A 66 3.07 -13.00 -10.24
N GLY A 67 3.36 -13.11 -11.54
CA GLY A 67 2.52 -13.84 -12.50
C GLY A 67 1.46 -12.97 -13.18
N MET A 68 0.72 -13.59 -14.10
CA MET A 68 -0.44 -13.00 -14.78
C MET A 68 -1.74 -13.39 -14.05
N GLU A 69 -2.90 -12.90 -14.49
CA GLU A 69 -4.19 -13.17 -13.83
C GLU A 69 -4.44 -14.67 -13.59
N ASP A 70 -4.14 -15.50 -14.60
CA ASP A 70 -4.31 -16.94 -14.59
C ASP A 70 -3.19 -17.70 -13.87
N THR A 71 -2.06 -17.05 -13.55
CA THR A 71 -0.86 -17.69 -12.96
C THR A 71 -0.44 -17.10 -11.62
N HIS A 72 -1.04 -15.99 -11.17
CA HIS A 72 -0.69 -15.29 -9.92
C HIS A 72 -0.78 -16.19 -8.70
N HIS A 73 -1.79 -17.07 -8.67
CA HIS A 73 -2.01 -18.01 -7.58
C HIS A 73 -0.90 -19.07 -7.44
N LEU A 74 -0.08 -19.29 -8.48
CA LEU A 74 1.09 -20.18 -8.41
C LEU A 74 2.21 -19.58 -7.55
N TYR A 75 2.33 -18.24 -7.57
CA TYR A 75 3.41 -17.51 -6.92
C TYR A 75 2.98 -16.88 -5.59
N ARG A 76 1.72 -16.45 -5.46
CA ARG A 76 1.21 -15.76 -4.27
C ARG A 76 0.01 -16.47 -3.66
N ARG A 77 0.10 -16.75 -2.36
CA ARG A 77 -0.99 -17.35 -1.58
C ARG A 77 -1.82 -16.27 -0.90
N LYS A 78 -3.11 -16.54 -0.71
CA LYS A 78 -4.06 -15.65 0.01
C LYS A 78 -4.11 -14.23 -0.58
N THR A 79 -3.97 -14.11 -1.89
CA THR A 79 -4.13 -12.86 -2.64
C THR A 79 -4.99 -13.11 -3.87
N SER A 80 -5.66 -12.08 -4.34
CA SER A 80 -6.48 -12.03 -5.54
C SER A 80 -5.90 -11.00 -6.51
N TYR A 81 -5.58 -11.44 -7.73
CA TYR A 81 -5.07 -10.59 -8.80
C TYR A 81 -6.06 -9.46 -9.12
N ALA A 82 -7.35 -9.78 -9.30
CA ALA A 82 -8.40 -8.81 -9.57
C ALA A 82 -8.55 -7.76 -8.45
N LYS A 83 -8.44 -8.19 -7.18
CA LYS A 83 -8.52 -7.25 -6.05
C LYS A 83 -7.30 -6.33 -6.01
N LEU A 84 -6.12 -6.88 -6.25
CA LEU A 84 -4.87 -6.14 -6.30
C LEU A 84 -4.91 -5.09 -7.42
N THR A 85 -5.36 -5.43 -8.62
CA THR A 85 -5.44 -4.48 -9.74
C THR A 85 -6.48 -3.38 -9.49
N GLU A 86 -7.62 -3.72 -8.88
CA GLU A 86 -8.61 -2.75 -8.40
C GLU A 86 -8.00 -1.76 -7.40
N ASN A 87 -7.24 -2.26 -6.44
CA ASN A 87 -6.61 -1.44 -5.40
C ASN A 87 -5.51 -0.54 -5.97
N ILE A 88 -4.68 -1.04 -6.89
CA ILE A 88 -3.68 -0.22 -7.60
C ILE A 88 -4.37 0.93 -8.31
N LYS A 89 -5.38 0.64 -9.13
CA LYS A 89 -6.12 1.66 -9.86
C LYS A 89 -6.77 2.67 -8.91
N THR A 90 -7.37 2.19 -7.83
CA THR A 90 -7.99 3.04 -6.80
C THR A 90 -6.98 3.98 -6.16
N PHE A 91 -5.76 3.50 -5.87
CA PHE A 91 -4.69 4.30 -5.30
C PHE A 91 -4.17 5.35 -6.31
N THR A 92 -3.98 4.98 -7.57
CA THR A 92 -3.43 5.88 -8.60
C THR A 92 -4.43 6.94 -9.07
N ASP A 93 -5.73 6.65 -9.02
CA ASP A 93 -6.79 7.57 -9.45
C ASP A 93 -7.19 8.59 -8.35
N ALA A 94 -6.76 8.37 -7.10
CA ALA A 94 -7.08 9.20 -5.92
C ALA A 94 -6.17 10.43 -5.79
#